data_AF-A0A132P6Q4-F1
#
_entry.id   AF-A0A132P6Q4-F1
#
_cell.length_a   1.000
_cell.length_b   1.000
_cell.length_c   1.000
_cell.angle_alpha   90.00
_cell.angle_beta   90.00
_cell.angle_gamma   90.00
#
_symmetry.space_group_name_H-M   'P 1'
#
loop_
_entity.id
_entity.type
_entity.pdbx_description
1 polymer ?
#
loop_
_entity_poly.entity_id
_entity_poly.type
_entity_poly.pdbx_seq_one_letter_code
_entity_poly.pdbx_strand_id
1 'polypeptide(L)' 'MSYTLQQEHQILGLIKQRRKQLQDDRAALRKADELSDRQAELIASELEDLRMLEIKNREARL' A
#
# COMPACT_ATOMS: atom_id res chain seq x y z
N MET A 1 -20.86 10.92 -2.92
CA MET A 1 -21.15 10.04 -1.76
C MET A 1 -19.90 10.02 -0.90
N SER A 2 -20.01 10.42 0.37
CA SER A 2 -18.90 10.33 1.33
C SER A 2 -19.01 9.02 2.10
N TYR A 3 -17.88 8.39 2.41
CA TYR A 3 -17.84 7.17 3.21
C TYR A 3 -18.19 7.48 4.67
N THR A 4 -18.76 6.52 5.38
CA THR A 4 -18.92 6.65 6.84
C THR A 4 -17.56 6.53 7.52
N LEU A 5 -17.41 7.09 8.71
CA LEU A 5 -16.17 6.99 9.50
C LEU A 5 -15.70 5.53 9.67
N GLN A 6 -16.64 4.61 9.89
CA GLN A 6 -16.35 3.18 9.99
C GLN A 6 -15.83 2.60 8.66
N GLN A 7 -16.42 2.99 7.53
CA GLN A 7 -15.95 2.57 6.20
C GLN A 7 -14.55 3.11 5.91
N GLU A 8 -14.25 4.36 6.30
CA GLU A 8 -12.90 4.92 6.15
C GLU A 8 -11.85 4.18 6.99
N HIS A 9 -12.20 3.75 8.21
CA HIS A 9 -11.32 2.93 9.03
C HIS A 9 -11.05 1.56 8.42
N GLN A 10 -12.09 0.92 7.84
CA GLN A 10 -11.94 -0.35 7.12
C GLN A 10 -11.06 -0.18 5.88
N ILE A 11 -11.29 0.85 5.07
CA ILE A 11 -10.48 1.18 3.89
C ILE A 11 -9.02 1.40 4.28
N LEU A 12 -8.76 2.17 5.33
CA LEU A 12 -7.40 2.40 5.83
C LEU A 12 -6.74 1.09 6.32
N GLY A 13 -7.50 0.21 6.96
CA GLY A 13 -7.03 -1.12 7.36
C GLY A 13 -6.59 -1.96 6.15
N LEU A 14 -7.39 -1.98 5.09
CA LEU A 14 -7.08 -2.69 3.84
C LEU A 14 -5.84 -2.12 3.15
N ILE A 15 -5.70 -0.80 3.09
CA ILE A 15 -4.52 -0.13 2.52
C ILE A 15 -3.25 -0.55 3.26
N LYS A 16 -3.27 -0.50 4.60
CA LYS A 16 -2.14 -0.90 5.43
C LYS A 16 -1.77 -2.37 5.24
N GLN A 17 -2.77 -3.24 5.18
CA GLN A 17 -2.57 -4.67 4.93
C GLN A 17 -1.91 -4.90 3.56
N ARG A 18 -2.43 -4.29 2.50
CA ARG A 18 -1.89 -4.44 1.15
C ARG A 18 -0.47 -3.91 1.04
N ARG A 19 -0.17 -2.77 1.67
CA ARG A 19 1.20 -2.22 1.74
C ARG A 19 2.17 -3.20 2.39
N LYS A 20 1.76 -3.82 3.51
CA LYS A 20 2.58 -4.82 4.20
C LYS A 20 2.81 -6.04 3.30
N GLN A 21 1.76 -6.56 2.67
CA GLN A 21 1.87 -7.71 1.76
C GLN A 21 2.86 -7.44 0.63
N LEU A 22 2.78 -6.28 -0.04
CA LEU A 22 3.71 -5.92 -1.10
C LEU A 22 5.17 -5.80 -0.63
N GLN A 23 5.38 -5.31 0.60
CA GLN A 23 6.72 -5.25 1.20
C GLN A 23 7.26 -6.64 1.50
N ASP A 24 6.42 -7.53 2.02
CA ASP A 24 6.76 -8.92 2.32
C ASP A 24 7.05 -9.70 1.01
N ASP A 25 6.22 -9.52 -0.03
CA ASP A 25 6.41 -10.11 -1.36
C ASP A 25 7.72 -9.64 -2.00
N ARG A 26 8.02 -8.33 -1.94
CA ARG A 26 9.29 -7.78 -2.40
C ARG A 26 10.48 -8.39 -1.66
N ALA A 27 10.36 -8.56 -0.35
CA ALA A 27 11.40 -9.17 0.47
C ALA A 27 11.58 -10.65 0.14
N ALA A 28 10.50 -11.38 -0.14
CA ALA A 28 10.55 -12.77 -0.58
C ALA A 28 11.22 -12.92 -1.94
N LEU A 29 10.80 -12.12 -2.93
CA LEU A 29 11.41 -12.10 -4.27
C LEU A 29 12.90 -11.74 -4.21
N ARG A 30 13.27 -10.75 -3.39
CA ARG A 30 14.68 -10.38 -3.19
C ARG A 30 15.49 -11.49 -2.53
N LYS A 31 14.91 -12.24 -1.58
CA LYS A 31 15.58 -13.39 -0.95
C LYS A 31 15.76 -14.56 -1.91
N ALA A 32 14.87 -14.71 -2.88
CA ALA A 32 14.95 -15.74 -3.91
C ALA A 32 15.86 -15.36 -5.09
N ASP A 33 16.45 -14.16 -5.10
CA ASP A 33 17.12 -13.56 -6.27
C ASP A 33 16.23 -13.51 -7.53
N GLU A 34 14.91 -13.53 -7.35
CA GLU A 34 13.90 -13.48 -8.42
C GLU A 34 13.31 -12.08 -8.62
N LEU A 35 13.79 -11.08 -7.87
CA LEU A 35 13.32 -9.70 -7.99
C LEU A 35 13.98 -9.01 -9.19
N SER A 36 13.28 -8.99 -10.32
CA SER A 36 13.71 -8.19 -11.48
C SER A 36 13.56 -6.68 -11.23
N ASP A 37 14.36 -5.86 -11.92
CA ASP A 37 14.28 -4.39 -11.84
C ASP A 37 12.88 -3.88 -12.17
N ARG A 38 12.24 -4.46 -13.19
CA ARG A 38 10.86 -4.12 -13.57
C ARG A 38 9.86 -4.43 -12.46
N GLN A 39 9.98 -5.56 -11.78
CA GLN A 39 9.12 -5.88 -10.64
C GLN A 39 9.40 -4.96 -9.45
N ALA A 40 10.66 -4.62 -9.20
CA ALA A 40 11.04 -3.69 -8.14
C ALA A 40 10.43 -2.30 -8.37
N GLU A 41 10.46 -1.79 -9.61
CA GLU A 41 9.82 -0.53 -9.99
C GLU A 41 8.31 -0.56 -9.84
N LEU A 42 7.65 -1.64 -10.30
CA LEU A 42 6.19 -1.80 -10.15
C LEU A 42 5.78 -1.81 -8.68
N ILE A 43 6.48 -2.59 -7.85
CA ILE A 43 6.20 -2.63 -6.41
C ILE A 43 6.46 -1.27 -5.76
N ALA A 44 7.53 -0.55 -6.17
CA ALA A 44 7.80 0.79 -5.65
C ALA A 44 6.69 1.78 -5.99
N SER A 45 6.20 1.76 -7.24
CA SER A 45 5.06 2.59 -7.68
C SER A 45 3.80 2.29 -6.87
N GLU A 46 3.45 1.01 -6.68
CA GLU A 46 2.24 0.63 -5.94
C GLU A 46 2.35 0.99 -4.44
N LEU A 47 3.55 0.92 -3.86
CA LEU A 47 3.80 1.39 -2.49
C LEU A 47 3.66 2.91 -2.35
N GLU A 48 4.10 3.69 -3.34
CA GLU A 48 3.92 5.14 -3.40
C GLU A 48 2.42 5.51 -3.47
N ASP A 49 1.67 4.84 -4.34
CA ASP A 49 0.22 5.04 -4.48
C ASP A 49 -0.52 4.76 -3.17
N LEU A 50 -0.21 3.64 -2.51
CA LEU A 50 -0.79 3.29 -1.22
C LEU A 50 -0.45 4.33 -0.15
N ARG A 51 0.78 4.85 -0.12
CA ARG A 51 1.19 5.91 0.80
C ARG A 51 0.39 7.20 0.55
N MET A 52 0.18 7.58 -0.71
CA MET A 52 -0.62 8.75 -1.06
C MET A 52 -2.08 8.59 -0.62
N LEU A 53 -2.65 7.38 -0.75
CA LEU A 53 -4.00 7.08 -0.24
C LEU A 53 -4.07 7.17 1.30
N GLU A 54 -3.04 6.72 2.03
CA GLU A 54 -2.97 6.89 3.49
C GLU A 54 -2.93 8.38 3.89
N ILE A 55 -2.15 9.20 3.18
CA ILE A 55 -2.04 10.64 3.44
C ILE A 55 -3.38 11.33 3.20
N LYS A 56 -4.01 11.10 2.04
CA LYS A 56 -5.33 11.68 1.72
C LYS A 56 -6.40 11.28 2.73
N ASN A 57 -6.38 10.02 3.19
CA ASN A 57 -7.30 9.55 4.23
C ASN A 57 -7.04 10.22 5.59
N ARG A 58 -5.79 10.58 5.89
CA ARG A 58 -5.45 11.33 7.11
C ARG A 58 -5.87 12.80 7.01
N GLU A 59 -5.65 13.43 5.87
CA GLU A 59 -6.04 14.83 5.60
C GLU A 59 -7.56 15.01 5.65
N ALA A 60 -8.34 14.05 5.12
CA ALA A 60 -9.79 14.07 5.20
C ALA A 60 -10.35 14.03 6.64
N ARG A 61 -9.51 13.69 7.63
CA ARG A 61 -9.87 13.62 9.05
C ARG A 61 -9.42 14.82 9.88
N LEU A 62 -8.62 15.74 9.31
CA LEU A 62 -8.16 16.98 9.95
C LEU A 62 -9.12 18.13 9.63
#